data_AF-A0A7T7L6I1-F1
#
_entry.id   AF-A0A7T7L6I1-F1
#
_cell.length_a   1.000
_cell.length_b   1.000
_cell.length_c   1.000
_cell.angle_alpha   90.00
_cell.angle_beta   90.00
_cell.angle_gamma   90.00
#
_symmetry.space_group_name_H-M   'P 1'
#
loop_
_entity.id
_entity.type
_entity.pdbx_description
1 polymer ?
#
loop_
_entity_poly.entity_id
_entity_poly.type
_entity_poly.pdbx_seq_one_letter_code
_entity_poly.pdbx_strand_id
1 'polypeptide(L)'
;MITDPMLFRFTASGPTPEAAFTAFAAKDREQPHDPFRPRADLSKVTEVKVADGRDWLRADGCFDGQDGGPLCEDDADWLADRLIEDYDPIVRSGAAALLLRTLGDEPTWCFFGWSARGE
;
A
#
# COMPACT_ATOMS: atom_id res chain seq x y z
N MET A 1 11.01 21.34 -11.44
CA MET A 1 10.78 20.14 -12.25
C MET A 1 9.67 19.38 -11.58
N ILE A 2 8.61 19.04 -12.30
CA ILE A 2 7.60 18.11 -11.80
C ILE A 2 8.28 16.75 -11.91
N THR A 3 8.71 16.18 -10.79
CA THR A 3 9.15 14.78 -10.74
C THR A 3 7.91 13.92 -10.98
N ASP A 4 7.94 13.08 -12.00
CA ASP A 4 6.86 12.14 -12.24
C ASP A 4 6.68 11.28 -10.97
N PRO A 5 5.46 11.20 -10.41
CA PRO A 5 5.20 10.37 -9.26
C PRO A 5 5.47 8.92 -9.62
N MET A 6 6.01 8.17 -8.68
CA MET A 6 6.35 6.76 -8.86
C MET A 6 5.50 5.89 -7.96
N LEU A 7 4.95 4.84 -8.54
CA LEU A 7 4.16 3.85 -7.84
C LEU A 7 5.08 3.07 -6.89
N PHE A 8 4.62 2.86 -5.67
CA PHE A 8 5.14 1.82 -4.79
C PHE A 8 4.06 0.81 -4.47
N ARG A 9 4.51 -0.42 -4.21
CA ARG A 9 3.69 -1.50 -3.68
C ARG A 9 4.57 -2.46 -2.91
N PHE A 10 4.17 -2.83 -1.70
CA PHE A 10 4.89 -3.79 -0.89
C PHE A 10 4.01 -4.33 0.25
N THR A 11 4.41 -5.47 0.82
CA THR A 11 3.79 -6.01 2.03
C THR A 11 4.69 -5.77 3.24
N ALA A 12 4.10 -5.36 4.35
CA ALA A 12 4.81 -5.28 5.63
C ALA A 12 3.89 -5.65 6.80
N SER A 13 4.49 -6.23 7.85
CA SER A 13 3.79 -6.55 9.09
C SER A 13 4.12 -5.53 10.18
N GLY A 14 3.16 -5.32 11.07
CA GLY A 14 3.33 -4.46 12.24
C GLY A 14 2.00 -4.30 12.99
N PRO A 15 2.03 -3.88 14.26
CA PRO A 15 0.85 -3.81 15.11
C PRO A 15 -0.22 -2.81 14.61
N THR A 16 0.20 -1.81 13.83
CA THR A 16 -0.67 -0.86 13.11
C THR A 16 -0.12 -0.64 11.71
N PRO A 17 -0.94 -0.17 10.75
CA PRO A 17 -0.46 0.08 9.39
C PRO A 17 0.63 1.17 9.36
N GLU A 18 0.55 2.20 10.21
CA GLU A 18 1.57 3.24 10.32
C GLU A 18 2.90 2.69 10.84
N ALA A 19 2.86 1.81 11.84
CA ALA A 19 4.05 1.18 12.41
C ALA A 19 4.72 0.26 11.39
N ALA A 20 3.93 -0.57 10.69
CA ALA A 20 4.41 -1.46 9.62
C ALA A 20 5.05 -0.66 8.48
N PHE A 21 4.39 0.39 8.01
CA PHE A 21 4.91 1.26 6.96
C PHE A 21 6.21 1.95 7.40
N THR A 22 6.23 2.54 8.61
CA THR A 22 7.39 3.27 9.14
C THR A 22 8.60 2.35 9.26
N ALA A 23 8.40 1.14 9.78
CA ALA A 23 9.47 0.15 9.91
C ALA A 23 10.00 -0.31 8.54
N PHE A 24 9.11 -0.49 7.56
CA PHE A 24 9.52 -0.82 6.19
C PHE A 24 10.28 0.33 5.53
N ALA A 25 9.75 1.56 5.59
CA ALA A 25 10.36 2.75 5.01
C ALA A 25 11.75 3.07 5.59
N ALA A 26 11.95 2.81 6.89
CA ALA A 26 13.27 2.93 7.53
C ALA A 26 14.29 1.95 6.91
N LYS A 27 13.90 0.68 6.75
CA LYS A 27 14.74 -0.35 6.11
C LYS A 27 14.97 -0.07 4.62
N ASP A 28 13.95 0.42 3.91
CA ASP A 28 14.07 0.78 2.51
C ASP A 28 15.14 1.86 2.33
N ARG A 29 15.14 2.90 3.17
CA ARG A 29 16.16 3.98 3.14
C ARG A 29 17.60 3.46 3.30
N GLU A 30 17.81 2.37 4.01
CA GLU A 30 19.13 1.77 4.21
C GLU A 30 19.66 1.03 2.99
N GLN A 31 18.80 0.64 2.04
CA GLN A 31 19.26 -0.06 0.85
C GLN A 31 20.06 0.90 -0.05
N PRO A 32 21.14 0.44 -0.69
CA PRO A 32 21.90 1.24 -1.64
C PRO A 32 21.02 1.76 -2.78
N HIS A 33 21.23 3.01 -3.20
CA HIS A 33 20.58 3.53 -4.40
C HIS A 33 21.07 2.78 -5.65
N ASP A 34 20.13 2.23 -6.42
CA ASP A 34 20.37 1.62 -7.71
C ASP A 34 19.83 2.54 -8.83
N PRO A 35 20.70 3.20 -9.60
CA PRO A 35 20.28 4.13 -10.64
C PRO A 35 19.50 3.48 -11.78
N PHE A 36 19.59 2.15 -11.94
CA PHE A 36 18.85 1.39 -12.95
C PHE A 36 17.51 0.85 -12.43
N ARG A 37 17.27 0.96 -11.12
CA ARG A 37 16.03 0.53 -10.45
C ARG A 37 15.52 1.64 -9.54
N PRO A 38 15.01 2.75 -10.12
CA PRO A 38 14.44 3.83 -9.34
C PRO A 38 13.28 3.30 -8.49
N ARG A 39 13.24 3.74 -7.24
CA ARG A 39 12.20 3.37 -6.25
C ARG A 39 11.58 4.60 -5.62
N ALA A 40 10.33 4.48 -5.16
CA ALA A 40 9.60 5.63 -4.65
C ALA A 40 10.25 6.06 -3.32
N ASP A 41 10.36 7.37 -3.08
CA ASP A 41 10.84 7.89 -1.80
C ASP A 41 9.73 7.76 -0.76
N LEU A 42 9.79 6.67 0.02
CA LEU A 42 8.82 6.42 1.08
C LEU A 42 8.92 7.45 2.22
N SER A 43 10.00 8.24 2.31
CA SER A 43 10.11 9.31 3.31
C SER A 43 9.22 10.51 3.01
N LYS A 44 8.72 10.64 1.77
CA LYS A 44 7.76 11.68 1.39
C LYS A 44 6.31 11.31 1.66
N VAL A 45 6.04 10.06 2.04
CA VAL A 45 4.71 9.63 2.47
C VAL A 45 4.47 10.14 3.88
N THR A 46 3.51 11.05 4.03
CA THR A 46 3.20 11.70 5.32
C THR A 46 2.04 11.06 6.06
N GLU A 47 1.24 10.25 5.39
CA GLU A 47 0.07 9.60 5.96
C GLU A 47 -0.12 8.19 5.38
N VAL A 48 -0.70 7.32 6.20
CA VAL A 48 -1.15 5.99 5.82
C VAL A 48 -2.65 5.94 6.06
N LYS A 49 -3.42 5.45 5.07
CA LYS A 49 -4.87 5.34 5.13
C LYS A 49 -5.28 3.91 4.83
N VAL A 50 -6.08 3.33 5.70
CA VAL A 50 -6.63 1.99 5.46
C VAL A 50 -7.76 2.11 4.44
N ALA A 51 -7.65 1.35 3.35
CA ALA A 51 -8.72 1.19 2.39
C ALA A 51 -9.71 0.16 2.95
N ASP A 52 -10.71 0.62 3.70
CA ASP A 52 -11.69 -0.28 4.33
C ASP A 52 -12.79 -0.74 3.37
N GLY A 53 -13.14 0.09 2.39
CA GLY A 53 -14.21 -0.18 1.44
C GLY A 53 -13.93 -1.41 0.58
N ARG A 54 -14.97 -2.22 0.35
CA ARG A 54 -14.91 -3.43 -0.49
C ARG A 54 -15.92 -3.40 -1.64
N ASP A 55 -16.47 -2.23 -1.94
CA ASP A 55 -17.54 -2.07 -2.95
C ASP A 55 -17.10 -2.56 -4.32
N TRP A 56 -15.85 -2.31 -4.71
CA TRP A 56 -15.28 -2.81 -5.96
C TRP A 56 -15.24 -4.34 -6.02
N LEU A 57 -14.79 -4.99 -4.94
CA LEU A 57 -14.75 -6.46 -4.85
C LEU A 57 -16.16 -7.06 -4.86
N ARG A 58 -17.13 -6.40 -4.18
CA ARG A 58 -18.55 -6.82 -4.22
C ARG A 58 -19.16 -6.67 -5.60
N ALA A 59 -18.81 -5.60 -6.33
CA ALA A 59 -19.27 -5.38 -7.69
C ALA A 59 -18.74 -6.45 -8.67
N ASP A 60 -17.56 -7.02 -8.41
CA ASP A 60 -17.00 -8.14 -9.18
C ASP A 60 -17.70 -9.49 -8.89
N GLY A 61 -18.51 -9.55 -7.83
CA GLY A 61 -19.49 -10.61 -7.59
C GLY A 61 -19.00 -11.83 -6.80
N CYS A 62 -17.73 -11.86 -6.40
CA CYS A 62 -17.11 -13.01 -5.72
C CYS A 62 -16.60 -12.71 -4.31
N PHE A 63 -16.94 -11.55 -3.73
CA PHE A 63 -16.50 -11.16 -2.39
C PHE A 63 -17.65 -11.08 -1.39
N ASP A 64 -17.57 -11.89 -0.33
CA ASP A 64 -18.55 -11.95 0.78
C ASP A 64 -17.97 -11.47 2.13
N GLY A 65 -16.74 -10.94 2.12
CA GLY A 65 -16.06 -10.43 3.30
C GLY A 65 -16.60 -9.09 3.84
N GLN A 66 -16.16 -8.76 5.05
CA GLN A 66 -16.50 -7.49 5.72
C GLN A 66 -15.58 -6.34 5.28
N ASP A 67 -16.09 -5.11 5.33
CA ASP A 67 -15.27 -3.92 5.19
C ASP A 67 -14.20 -3.84 6.29
N GLY A 68 -13.00 -3.40 5.94
CA GLY A 68 -11.83 -3.41 6.82
C GLY A 68 -11.32 -4.81 7.22
N GLY A 69 -11.99 -5.86 6.76
CA GLY A 69 -11.58 -7.25 6.99
C GLY A 69 -10.31 -7.63 6.21
N PRO A 70 -9.65 -8.73 6.64
CA PRO A 70 -8.51 -9.28 5.94
C PRO A 70 -8.93 -9.80 4.54
N LEU A 71 -8.06 -9.58 3.57
CA LEU A 71 -8.19 -10.03 2.18
C LEU A 71 -7.14 -11.10 1.87
N CYS A 72 -7.48 -12.07 1.02
CA CYS A 72 -6.43 -12.89 0.43
C CYS A 72 -5.51 -12.01 -0.45
N GLU A 73 -4.32 -12.51 -0.77
CA GLU A 73 -3.35 -11.77 -1.59
C GLU A 73 -3.94 -11.38 -2.95
N ASP A 74 -4.69 -12.29 -3.60
CA ASP A 74 -5.32 -12.03 -4.91
C ASP A 74 -6.37 -10.91 -4.85
N ASP A 75 -7.27 -10.92 -3.85
CA ASP A 75 -8.31 -9.90 -3.69
C ASP A 75 -7.72 -8.53 -3.36
N ALA A 76 -6.71 -8.51 -2.48
CA ALA A 76 -6.00 -7.28 -2.16
C ALA A 76 -5.24 -6.77 -3.37
N ASP A 77 -4.68 -7.68 -4.16
CA ASP A 77 -3.90 -7.30 -5.31
C ASP A 77 -4.77 -6.68 -6.42
N TRP A 78 -5.91 -7.31 -6.70
CA TRP A 78 -6.91 -6.81 -7.62
C TRP A 78 -7.49 -5.47 -7.15
N LEU A 79 -7.80 -5.33 -5.86
CA LEU A 79 -8.37 -4.10 -5.32
C LEU A 79 -7.35 -2.95 -5.35
N ALA A 80 -6.08 -3.22 -5.03
CA ALA A 80 -5.02 -2.23 -5.14
C ALA A 80 -4.89 -1.73 -6.59
N ASP A 81 -4.87 -2.64 -7.57
CA ASP A 81 -4.80 -2.27 -8.99
C ASP A 81 -5.96 -1.37 -9.38
N ARG A 82 -7.20 -1.69 -8.98
CA ARG A 82 -8.36 -0.84 -9.29
C ARG A 82 -8.29 0.55 -8.67
N LEU A 83 -7.91 0.63 -7.39
CA LEU A 83 -7.76 1.92 -6.71
C LEU A 83 -6.64 2.78 -7.33
N ILE A 84 -5.57 2.14 -7.82
CA ILE A 84 -4.49 2.81 -8.54
C ILE A 84 -4.95 3.29 -9.92
N GLU A 85 -5.60 2.42 -10.70
CA GLU A 85 -6.11 2.71 -12.05
C GLU A 85 -7.13 3.85 -12.05
N ASP A 86 -8.03 3.86 -11.07
CA ASP A 86 -9.06 4.89 -10.92
C ASP A 86 -8.55 6.18 -10.29
N TYR A 87 -7.25 6.25 -9.95
CA TYR A 87 -6.65 7.38 -9.25
C TYR A 87 -7.42 7.76 -7.98
N ASP A 88 -7.85 6.76 -7.21
CA ASP A 88 -8.67 6.97 -6.01
C ASP A 88 -7.97 7.96 -5.06
N PRO A 89 -8.71 8.91 -4.44
CA PRO A 89 -8.14 9.88 -3.51
C PRO A 89 -7.25 9.27 -2.42
N ILE A 90 -7.53 8.04 -1.97
CA ILE A 90 -6.72 7.34 -0.96
C ILE A 90 -5.29 7.06 -1.42
N VAL A 91 -5.10 6.79 -2.72
CA VAL A 91 -3.80 6.48 -3.34
C VAL A 91 -2.98 7.75 -3.58
N ARG A 92 -3.65 8.91 -3.70
CA ARG A 92 -3.00 10.21 -3.95
C ARG A 92 -2.57 10.95 -2.69
N SER A 93 -3.21 10.65 -1.57
CA SER A 93 -3.02 11.43 -0.34
C SER A 93 -1.83 10.92 0.51
N GLY A 94 -1.34 9.71 0.23
CA GLY A 94 -0.21 9.09 0.91
C GLY A 94 -0.08 7.62 0.54
N ALA A 95 0.08 6.74 1.53
CA ALA A 95 0.01 5.30 1.34
C ALA A 95 -1.39 4.77 1.67
N ALA A 96 -1.97 4.03 0.75
CA ALA A 96 -3.12 3.18 1.03
C ALA A 96 -2.64 1.86 1.66
N ALA A 97 -3.44 1.29 2.55
CA ALA A 97 -3.17 0.03 3.22
C ALA A 97 -4.38 -0.91 3.14
N LEU A 98 -4.16 -2.15 2.71
CA LEU A 98 -5.14 -3.23 2.75
C LEU A 98 -4.67 -4.30 3.74
N LEU A 99 -5.55 -4.73 4.64
CA LEU A 99 -5.25 -5.83 5.55
C LEU A 99 -5.26 -7.15 4.78
N LEU A 100 -4.15 -7.90 4.80
CA LEU A 100 -4.05 -9.21 4.15
C LEU A 100 -4.40 -10.35 5.12
N ARG A 101 -3.67 -10.43 6.22
CA ARG A 101 -3.81 -11.54 7.17
C ARG A 101 -3.49 -11.11 8.58
N THR A 102 -4.08 -11.81 9.53
CA THR A 102 -3.81 -11.68 10.97
C THR A 102 -3.17 -12.95 11.55
N LEU A 103 -2.69 -13.87 10.70
CA LEU A 103 -2.08 -15.13 11.13
C LEU A 103 -0.62 -14.89 11.54
N GLY A 104 -0.39 -14.79 12.85
CA GLY A 104 0.90 -14.51 13.47
C GLY A 104 0.75 -13.57 14.67
N ASP A 105 1.87 -13.09 15.23
CA ASP A 105 1.84 -12.13 16.34
C ASP A 105 1.42 -10.71 15.89
N GLU A 106 1.56 -10.38 14.60
CA GLU A 106 1.26 -9.05 14.05
C GLU A 106 0.51 -9.12 12.70
N PRO A 107 -0.44 -8.19 12.44
CA PRO A 107 -1.15 -8.14 11.17
C PRO A 107 -0.22 -7.76 10.00
N THR A 108 -0.48 -8.33 8.84
CA THR A 108 0.21 -8.03 7.58
C THR A 108 -0.64 -7.15 6.69
N TRP A 109 -0.04 -6.12 6.13
CA TRP A 109 -0.67 -5.11 5.30
C TRP A 109 -0.04 -5.09 3.90
N CYS A 110 -0.86 -4.89 2.87
CA CYS A 110 -0.43 -4.50 1.53
C CYS A 110 -0.50 -2.98 1.41
N PHE A 111 0.66 -2.35 1.21
CA PHE A 111 0.79 -0.91 1.02
C PHE A 111 0.96 -0.59 -0.45
N PHE A 112 0.30 0.46 -0.92
CA PHE A 112 0.44 0.98 -2.27
C PHE A 112 0.12 2.47 -2.34
N GLY A 113 0.65 3.14 -3.35
CA GLY A 113 0.48 4.59 -3.49
C GLY A 113 1.45 5.20 -4.47
N TRP A 114 1.32 6.51 -4.65
CA TRP A 114 2.25 7.30 -5.44
C TRP A 114 3.11 8.15 -4.52
N SER A 115 4.42 8.16 -4.72
CA SER A 115 5.33 9.08 -4.03
C SER A 115 6.30 9.74 -5.01
N ALA A 116 7.09 10.69 -4.54
CA ALA A 116 8.19 11.23 -5.32
C ALA A 116 9.16 10.10 -5.71
N ARG A 117 9.84 10.25 -6.84
CA ARG A 117 10.96 9.37 -7.20
C ARG A 117 12.10 9.54 -6.17
N GLY A 118 12.61 8.43 -5.65
CA GLY A 118 13.79 8.40 -4.79
C GLY A 118 15.08 8.65 -5.56
N GLU A 119 16.05 9.23 -4.85
CA GLU A 119 17.41 9.54 -5.32
C GLU A 119 18.45 8.50 -4.87
#